data_AF-A0A925HT30-F1
#
_entry.id   AF-A0A925HT30-F1
#
_cell.length_a   1.000
_cell.length_b   1.000
_cell.length_c   1.000
_cell.angle_alpha   90.00
_cell.angle_beta   90.00
_cell.angle_gamma   90.00
#
_symmetry.space_group_name_H-M   'P 1'
#
loop_
_entity.id
_entity.type
_entity.pdbx_description
1 polymer ?
#
loop_
_entity_poly.entity_id
_entity_poly.type
_entity_poly.pdbx_seq_one_letter_code
_entity_poly.pdbx_strand_id
1 'polypeptide(L)'
;LGVSTSLVKPFTGRVVFCENMEGRRYAFYAPQVWTRQRKILMPTASILGTHLTNAYEVTRMNDMIAAGFLDITPPTVVPWHDLPTAHQAMWENKHAGANYLVNHALPALGLRGKDALLEAWAASEHAS
;
A
#
# COMPACT_ATOMS: atom_id res chain seq x y z
N LEU A 1 4.52 -3.13 -28.01
CA LEU A 1 4.53 -3.14 -26.53
C LEU A 1 3.11 -3.30 -25.94
N GLY A 2 2.18 -2.37 -26.18
CA GLY A 2 0.83 -2.41 -25.57
C GLY A 2 -0.01 -3.68 -25.81
N VAL A 3 0.02 -4.27 -27.01
CA VAL A 3 -0.69 -5.55 -27.28
C VAL A 3 0.02 -6.72 -26.58
N SER A 4 1.35 -6.77 -26.68
CA SER A 4 2.18 -7.84 -26.10
C SER A 4 1.98 -7.96 -24.59
N THR A 5 1.93 -6.82 -23.89
CA THR A 5 1.68 -6.79 -22.44
C THR A 5 0.29 -7.29 -22.07
N SER A 6 -0.72 -7.10 -22.93
CA SER A 6 -2.09 -7.55 -22.67
C SER A 6 -2.31 -9.03 -22.98
N LEU A 7 -1.56 -9.59 -23.94
CA LEU A 7 -1.71 -10.97 -24.42
C LEU A 7 -0.94 -11.99 -23.58
N VAL A 8 0.25 -11.64 -23.09
CA VAL A 8 1.11 -12.57 -22.36
C VAL A 8 0.44 -13.02 -21.05
N LYS A 9 0.63 -14.27 -20.63
CA LYS A 9 -0.03 -14.86 -19.44
C LYS A 9 0.10 -13.98 -18.18
N PRO A 10 -0.96 -13.79 -17.38
CA PRO A 10 -0.87 -13.17 -16.06
C PRO A 10 0.13 -13.87 -15.11
N PHE A 11 0.72 -13.11 -14.18
CA PHE A 11 1.62 -13.49 -13.08
C PHE A 11 3.00 -14.06 -13.48
N THR A 12 3.11 -14.70 -14.64
CA THR A 12 4.37 -15.30 -15.13
C THR A 12 4.83 -14.74 -16.48
N GLY A 13 4.00 -13.93 -17.13
CA GLY A 13 4.26 -13.41 -18.47
C GLY A 13 5.43 -12.43 -18.53
N ARG A 14 6.23 -12.57 -19.59
CA ARG A 14 7.41 -11.75 -19.87
C ARG A 14 7.33 -11.18 -21.29
N VAL A 15 7.69 -9.92 -21.44
CA VAL A 15 7.95 -9.27 -22.73
C VAL A 15 9.43 -8.93 -22.76
N VAL A 16 10.16 -9.40 -23.77
CA VAL A 16 11.63 -9.26 -23.83
C VAL A 16 12.00 -8.48 -25.09
N PHE A 17 12.91 -7.51 -24.94
CA PHE A 17 13.58 -6.82 -26.03
C PHE A 17 15.07 -7.19 -26.00
N CYS A 18 15.62 -7.48 -27.18
CA CYS A 18 17.04 -7.83 -27.35
C CYS A 18 17.79 -6.87 -28.28
N GLU A 19 17.11 -5.86 -28.84
CA GLU A 19 17.65 -4.91 -29.81
C GLU A 19 17.90 -3.54 -29.18
N ASN A 20 18.65 -2.67 -29.86
CA ASN A 20 18.78 -1.27 -29.44
C ASN A 20 17.42 -0.55 -29.48
N MET A 21 17.08 0.13 -28.38
CA MET A 21 15.82 0.85 -28.17
C MET A 21 15.98 2.38 -28.14
N GLU A 22 17.20 2.89 -28.36
CA GLU A 22 17.52 4.32 -28.33
C GLU A 22 16.70 5.14 -29.35
N GLY A 23 16.27 6.33 -28.94
CA GLY A 23 15.50 7.24 -29.78
C GLY A 23 14.07 6.79 -30.12
N ARG A 24 13.56 5.72 -29.48
CA ARG A 24 12.23 5.16 -29.75
C ARG A 24 11.32 5.25 -28.54
N ARG A 25 10.05 5.62 -28.78
CA ARG A 25 9.01 5.65 -27.76
C ARG A 25 8.19 4.37 -27.78
N TYR A 26 7.99 3.77 -26.61
CA TYR A 26 7.12 2.61 -26.42
C TYR A 26 6.02 2.93 -25.39
N ALA A 27 4.86 2.29 -25.53
CA ALA A 27 3.73 2.50 -24.62
C ALA A 27 3.03 1.17 -24.28
N PHE A 28 2.44 1.12 -23.08
CA PHE A 28 1.60 0.03 -22.58
C PHE A 28 0.54 0.55 -21.62
N TYR A 29 -0.49 -0.25 -21.35
CA TYR A 29 -1.52 0.07 -20.37
C TYR A 29 -1.09 -0.41 -18.97
N ALA A 30 -0.86 0.52 -18.04
CA ALA A 30 -0.23 0.23 -16.74
C ALA A 30 -0.91 -0.88 -15.91
N PRO A 31 -2.25 -0.96 -15.82
CA PRO A 31 -2.91 -2.04 -15.09
C PRO A 31 -2.60 -3.43 -15.63
N GLN A 32 -2.31 -3.57 -16.93
CA GLN A 32 -1.92 -4.86 -17.51
C GLN A 32 -0.54 -5.32 -17.04
N VAL A 33 0.30 -4.41 -16.53
CA VAL A 33 1.62 -4.77 -16.01
C VAL A 33 1.58 -4.98 -14.51
N TRP A 34 1.12 -4.00 -13.72
CA TRP A 34 1.21 -4.11 -12.25
C TRP A 34 0.21 -5.13 -11.70
N THR A 35 -1.08 -5.06 -12.05
CA THR A 35 -2.11 -5.93 -11.43
C THR A 35 -1.93 -7.40 -11.77
N ARG A 36 -1.27 -7.68 -12.90
CA ARG A 36 -0.98 -9.03 -13.40
C ARG A 36 0.49 -9.40 -13.21
N GLN A 37 1.27 -8.62 -12.47
CA GLN A 37 2.68 -8.86 -12.13
C GLN A 37 3.55 -9.32 -13.32
N ARG A 38 3.36 -8.69 -14.49
CA ARG A 38 4.12 -9.00 -15.70
C ARG A 38 5.47 -8.29 -15.68
N LYS A 39 6.44 -8.83 -16.42
CA LYS A 39 7.80 -8.28 -16.51
C LYS A 39 8.11 -7.83 -17.94
N ILE A 40 8.64 -6.62 -18.09
CA ILE A 40 9.20 -6.12 -19.34
C ILE A 40 10.71 -6.05 -19.14
N LEU A 41 11.45 -6.84 -19.90
CA LEU A 41 12.91 -6.94 -19.84
C LEU A 41 13.48 -6.29 -21.09
N MET A 42 14.30 -5.26 -20.90
CA MET A 42 15.00 -4.54 -21.97
C MET A 42 16.52 -4.75 -21.79
N PRO A 43 17.34 -4.47 -22.81
CA PRO A 43 18.78 -4.75 -22.73
C PRO A 43 19.49 -4.11 -21.53
N THR A 44 19.07 -2.91 -21.14
CA THR A 44 19.70 -2.11 -20.08
C THR A 44 18.74 -1.68 -18.97
N ALA A 45 17.48 -2.14 -19.00
CA ALA A 45 16.44 -1.72 -18.06
C ALA A 45 15.37 -2.80 -17.88
N SER A 46 14.61 -2.72 -16.79
CA SER A 46 13.48 -3.60 -16.55
C SER A 46 12.31 -2.85 -15.94
N ILE A 47 11.09 -3.20 -16.34
CA ILE A 47 9.85 -2.76 -15.69
C ILE A 47 9.19 -4.00 -15.09
N LEU A 48 9.11 -4.04 -13.76
CA LEU A 48 8.61 -5.18 -13.01
C LEU A 48 7.27 -4.80 -12.37
N GLY A 49 6.18 -5.35 -12.89
CA GLY A 49 4.88 -5.18 -12.27
C GLY A 49 4.84 -5.88 -10.91
N THR A 50 4.44 -5.14 -9.88
CA THR A 50 4.13 -5.67 -8.54
C THR A 50 2.72 -5.23 -8.14
N HIS A 51 2.05 -6.03 -7.32
CA HIS A 51 0.71 -5.68 -6.84
C HIS A 51 0.46 -6.33 -5.48
N LEU A 52 0.38 -5.48 -4.46
CA LEU A 52 0.16 -5.86 -3.06
C LEU A 52 1.13 -6.97 -2.62
N THR A 53 0.75 -7.70 -1.59
CA THR A 53 1.50 -8.80 -1.00
C THR A 53 0.54 -9.89 -0.55
N ASN A 54 1.01 -11.13 -0.50
CA ASN A 54 0.26 -12.25 0.08
C ASN A 54 0.40 -12.28 1.61
N ALA A 55 -0.39 -13.12 2.28
CA ALA A 55 -0.42 -13.22 3.75
C ALA A 55 0.93 -13.64 4.36
N TYR A 56 1.71 -14.48 3.68
CA TYR A 56 3.03 -14.90 4.15
C TYR A 56 4.01 -13.72 4.19
N GLU A 57 3.99 -12.86 3.16
CA GLU A 57 4.81 -11.65 3.10
C GLU A 57 4.41 -10.65 4.20
N VAL A 58 3.13 -10.55 4.55
CA VAL A 58 2.66 -9.72 5.68
C VAL A 58 3.19 -10.24 7.01
N THR A 59 3.16 -11.56 7.26
CA THR A 59 3.75 -12.14 8.47
C THR A 59 5.25 -11.84 8.55
N ARG A 60 5.98 -11.99 7.43
CA ARG A 60 7.41 -11.64 7.37
C ARG A 60 7.67 -10.15 7.63
N MET A 61 6.81 -9.25 7.12
CA MET A 61 6.90 -7.82 7.40
C MET A 61 6.71 -7.55 8.91
N ASN A 62 5.73 -8.18 9.56
CA ASN A 62 5.52 -8.05 11.00
C ASN A 62 6.71 -8.58 11.81
N ASP A 63 7.31 -9.70 11.38
CA ASP A 63 8.54 -10.23 12.00
C ASP A 63 9.70 -9.21 11.89
N MET A 64 9.84 -8.54 10.74
CA MET A 64 10.86 -7.50 10.53
C MET A 64 10.61 -6.25 11.39
N ILE A 65 9.36 -5.85 11.58
CA ILE A 65 8.98 -4.76 12.49
C ILE A 65 9.33 -5.14 13.93
N ALA A 66 8.96 -6.35 14.36
CA ALA A 66 9.27 -6.84 15.71
C ALA A 66 10.79 -6.96 15.96
N ALA A 67 11.56 -7.27 14.92
CA ALA A 67 13.03 -7.32 14.95
C ALA A 67 13.70 -5.94 14.81
N GLY A 68 12.94 -4.86 14.58
CA GLY A 68 13.46 -3.50 14.43
C GLY A 68 14.11 -3.20 13.07
N PHE A 69 13.92 -4.05 12.06
CA PHE A 69 14.40 -3.79 10.69
C PHE A 69 13.49 -2.82 9.92
N LEU A 70 12.23 -2.71 10.32
CA LEU A 70 11.25 -1.79 9.75
C LEU A 70 10.60 -0.97 10.86
N ASP A 71 10.30 0.29 10.58
CA ASP A 71 9.58 1.18 11.47
C ASP A 71 8.20 1.53 10.89
N ILE A 72 7.24 1.84 11.77
CA ILE A 72 5.88 2.22 11.39
C ILE A 72 5.72 3.73 11.58
N THR A 73 5.54 4.46 10.48
CA THR A 73 5.25 5.88 10.53
C THR A 73 3.94 6.13 11.30
N PRO A 74 3.96 6.96 12.38
CA PRO A 74 2.75 7.30 13.13
C PRO A 74 1.68 7.90 12.22
N PRO A 75 0.42 7.44 12.29
CA PRO A 75 -0.64 7.94 11.42
C PRO A 75 -1.26 9.24 11.96
N THR A 76 -1.81 10.03 11.05
CA THR A 76 -2.76 11.10 11.38
C THR A 76 -4.12 10.47 11.68
N VAL A 77 -4.50 10.45 12.96
CA VAL A 77 -5.78 9.87 13.38
C VAL A 77 -6.91 10.88 13.17
N VAL A 78 -7.99 10.46 12.50
CA VAL A 78 -9.18 11.28 12.24
C VAL A 78 -10.44 10.66 12.86
N PRO A 79 -11.40 11.46 13.35
CA PRO A 79 -12.70 10.96 13.77
C PRO A 79 -13.47 10.25 12.65
N TRP A 80 -14.39 9.35 13.01
CA TRP A 80 -15.26 8.64 12.07
C TRP A 80 -15.95 9.58 11.06
N HIS A 81 -16.53 10.68 11.54
CA HIS A 81 -17.28 11.63 10.72
C HIS A 81 -16.41 12.44 9.75
N ASP A 82 -15.10 12.49 9.98
CA ASP A 82 -14.13 13.24 9.15
C ASP A 82 -13.48 12.39 8.06
N LEU A 83 -13.82 11.10 7.98
CA LEU A 83 -13.29 10.20 6.94
C LEU A 83 -13.51 10.73 5.50
N PRO A 84 -14.68 11.29 5.12
CA PRO A 84 -14.86 11.86 3.79
C PRO A 84 -13.89 13.02 3.51
N THR A 85 -13.66 13.88 4.51
CA THR A 85 -12.73 15.01 4.42
C THR A 85 -11.29 14.54 4.27
N ALA A 86 -10.89 13.50 5.02
CA ALA A 86 -9.57 12.89 4.89
C ALA A 86 -9.34 12.31 3.49
N HIS A 87 -10.33 11.60 2.93
CA HIS A 87 -10.27 11.12 1.54
C HIS A 87 -10.15 12.26 0.53
N GLN A 88 -10.92 13.34 0.70
CA GLN A 88 -10.85 14.50 -0.19
C GLN A 88 -9.48 15.19 -0.12
N ALA A 89 -8.89 15.31 1.07
CA ALA A 89 -7.56 15.87 1.24
C ALA A 89 -6.49 15.04 0.53
N MET A 90 -6.57 13.70 0.58
CA MET A 90 -5.67 12.83 -0.17
C MET A 90 -5.87 12.98 -1.69
N TRP A 91 -7.11 13.02 -2.16
CA TRP A 91 -7.46 13.20 -3.58
C TRP A 91 -6.89 14.50 -4.16
N GLU A 92 -6.96 15.59 -3.40
CA GLU A 92 -6.46 16.91 -3.80
C GLU A 92 -4.96 17.11 -3.51
N ASN A 93 -4.26 16.09 -3.01
CA ASN A 93 -2.86 16.17 -2.58
C ASN A 93 -2.60 17.27 -1.52
N LYS A 94 -3.54 17.44 -0.57
CA LYS A 94 -3.49 18.37 0.57
C LYS A 94 -3.43 17.62 1.91
N HIS A 95 -2.83 16.43 1.93
CA HIS A 95 -2.80 15.58 3.10
C HIS A 95 -1.98 16.19 4.25
N ALA A 96 -2.49 16.06 5.47
CA ALA A 96 -1.86 16.53 6.71
C ALA A 96 -0.77 15.59 7.23
N GLY A 97 -0.69 14.36 6.70
CA GLY A 97 0.31 13.37 7.08
C GLY A 97 0.50 12.32 6.00
N ALA A 98 1.49 11.44 6.21
CA ALA A 98 1.82 10.38 5.26
C ALA A 98 0.78 9.26 5.23
N ASN A 99 0.20 8.92 6.39
CA ASN A 99 -0.81 7.88 6.55
C ASN A 99 -1.98 8.44 7.38
N TYR A 100 -3.21 8.17 6.95
CA TYR A 100 -4.41 8.46 7.75
C TYR A 100 -4.93 7.19 8.42
N LEU A 101 -5.43 7.32 9.65
CA LEU A 101 -6.14 6.26 10.37
C LEU A 101 -7.47 6.82 10.87
N VAL A 102 -8.58 6.19 10.51
CA VAL A 102 -9.89 6.59 11.03
C VAL A 102 -10.14 5.91 12.37
N ASN A 103 -10.49 6.69 13.39
CA ASN A 103 -10.88 6.18 14.69
C ASN A 103 -12.35 5.76 14.67
N HIS A 104 -12.58 4.46 14.84
CA HIS A 104 -13.94 3.90 15.00
C HIS A 104 -14.43 3.96 16.45
N ALA A 105 -13.59 3.51 17.39
CA ALA A 105 -14.01 3.27 18.79
C ALA A 105 -12.85 3.32 19.80
N LEU A 106 -11.66 3.81 19.44
CA LEU A 106 -10.58 4.00 20.40
C LEU A 106 -10.97 5.12 21.37
N PRO A 107 -11.07 4.84 22.69
CA PRO A 107 -11.46 5.84 23.68
C PRO A 107 -10.31 6.83 23.95
N ALA A 108 -9.06 6.41 23.73
CA ALA A 108 -7.87 7.25 23.81
C ALA A 108 -6.80 6.76 22.82
N LEU A 109 -5.89 7.66 22.43
CA LEU A 109 -4.71 7.32 21.63
C LEU A 109 -3.58 6.79 22.52
N GLY A 110 -2.67 6.01 21.94
CA GLY A 110 -1.49 5.49 22.64
C GLY A 110 -1.74 4.25 23.51
N LEU A 111 -2.96 3.71 23.50
CA LEU A 111 -3.29 2.46 24.20
C LEU A 111 -2.48 1.29 23.63
N ARG A 112 -1.94 0.45 24.52
CA ARG A 112 -1.11 -0.71 24.15
C ARG A 112 -1.72 -1.98 24.69
N GLY A 113 -2.10 -2.86 23.78
CA GLY A 113 -2.72 -4.15 24.12
C GLY A 113 -4.23 -4.07 24.31
N LYS A 114 -4.84 -5.25 24.34
CA LYS A 114 -6.29 -5.42 24.45
C LYS A 114 -6.82 -5.00 25.82
N ASP A 115 -6.11 -5.33 26.90
CA ASP A 115 -6.61 -5.09 28.26
C ASP A 115 -6.71 -3.58 28.55
N ALA A 116 -5.69 -2.80 28.16
CA ALA A 116 -5.72 -1.34 28.26
C ALA A 116 -6.89 -0.69 27.49
N LEU A 117 -7.30 -1.28 26.36
CA LEU A 117 -8.48 -0.81 25.62
C LEU A 117 -9.77 -1.06 26.40
N LEU A 118 -9.93 -2.26 26.94
CA LEU A 118 -11.12 -2.65 27.71
C LEU A 118 -11.25 -1.81 29.00
N GLU A 119 -10.16 -1.58 29.70
CA GLU A 119 -10.11 -0.71 30.88
C GLU A 119 -10.53 0.72 30.55
N ALA A 120 -10.03 1.26 29.43
CA ALA A 120 -10.38 2.62 28.99
C ALA A 120 -11.85 2.75 28.59
N TRP A 121 -12.45 1.72 27.99
CA TRP A 121 -13.90 1.71 27.73
C TRP A 121 -14.71 1.67 29.02
N ALA A 122 -14.38 0.79 29.97
CA ALA A 122 -15.09 0.69 31.24
C ALA A 122 -15.04 2.00 32.03
N ALA A 123 -13.87 2.66 32.06
CA ALA A 123 -13.73 3.98 32.69
C ALA A 123 -14.59 5.06 32.01
N SER A 124 -14.76 4.99 30.68
CA SER A 124 -15.58 5.96 29.92
C SER A 124 -17.07 5.79 30.19
N GLU A 125 -17.53 4.54 30.36
CA GLU A 125 -18.93 4.24 30.72
C GLU A 125 -19.28 4.74 32.13
N HIS A 126 -18.35 4.64 33.08
CA HIS A 126 -18.55 5.13 34.44
C HIS A 126 -18.51 6.66 34.58
N ALA A 127 -17.94 7.37 33.60
CA ALA A 127 -17.84 8.83 33.59
C ALA A 127 -19.01 9.52 32.86
N SER A 128 -19.88 8.76 32.20
CA SER A 128 -21.06 9.23 31.46
C SER A 128 -22.33 9.17 32.31
#